data_AF-A0A060CAW2-F1
#
_entry.id   AF-A0A060CAW2-F1
#
_cell.length_a   1.000
_cell.length_b   1.000
_cell.length_c   1.000
_cell.angle_alpha   90.00
_cell.angle_beta   90.00
_cell.angle_gamma   90.00
#
_symmetry.space_group_name_H-M   'P 1'
#
loop_
_entity.id
_entity.type
_entity.pdbx_description
1 polymer ?
#
loop_
_entity_poly.entity_id
_entity_poly.type
_entity_poly.pdbx_seq_one_letter_code
_entity_poly.pdbx_strand_id
1 'polypeptide(L)'
;QAPAGSGWMGTKPSYEEEYTIDQPVGTPSPNKLGYTFPALFHIGSNGWVLLSETGVSSQYAGTRLGEGTKDGLYTIAFPEEGENGGAGDATIATGIPLLTSWKTITVGETLKPIVETT
;
A
#
# COMPACT_ATOMS: atom_id res chain seq x y z
N GLN A 1 0.23 -7.63 -0.41
CA GLN A 1 -0.41 -7.98 0.88
C GLN A 1 -0.53 -9.48 0.99
N ALA A 2 -0.33 -10.04 2.19
CA ALA A 2 -0.58 -11.46 2.44
C ALA A 2 -2.01 -11.73 2.92
N PRO A 3 -2.55 -12.94 2.69
CA PRO A 3 -3.83 -13.33 3.28
C PRO A 3 -3.75 -13.32 4.81
N ALA A 4 -4.78 -12.80 5.45
CA ALA A 4 -4.87 -12.77 6.90
C ALA A 4 -4.88 -14.18 7.51
N GLY A 5 -4.21 -14.35 8.65
CA GLY A 5 -4.11 -15.65 9.33
C GLY A 5 -3.23 -16.67 8.61
N SER A 6 -2.50 -16.26 7.56
CA SER A 6 -1.50 -17.10 6.90
C SER A 6 -0.13 -17.00 7.58
N GLY A 7 0.87 -17.72 7.05
CA GLY A 7 2.23 -17.72 7.58
C GLY A 7 2.38 -18.47 8.90
N TRP A 8 3.53 -18.28 9.55
CA TRP A 8 3.87 -18.97 10.79
C TRP A 8 2.87 -18.61 11.90
N MET A 9 2.19 -19.61 12.45
CA MET A 9 1.23 -19.44 13.55
C MET A 9 0.13 -18.40 13.27
N GLY A 10 -0.24 -18.21 12.00
CA GLY A 10 -1.29 -17.28 11.59
C GLY A 10 -0.96 -15.80 11.81
N THR A 11 0.32 -15.43 11.73
CA THR A 11 0.81 -14.08 12.04
C THR A 11 0.76 -13.09 10.87
N LYS A 12 0.49 -13.54 9.64
CA LYS A 12 0.37 -12.63 8.49
C LYS A 12 -0.99 -11.91 8.51
N PRO A 13 -1.04 -10.64 8.05
CA PRO A 13 -0.01 -9.93 7.27
C PRO A 13 1.15 -9.34 8.12
N SER A 14 2.39 -9.52 7.66
CA SER A 14 3.61 -9.12 8.39
C SER A 14 4.57 -8.23 7.60
N TYR A 15 4.17 -7.75 6.41
CA TYR A 15 5.01 -6.96 5.49
C TYR A 15 6.28 -7.71 5.00
N GLU A 16 6.26 -9.04 5.03
CA GLU A 16 7.37 -9.91 4.60
C GLU A 16 7.00 -10.64 3.30
N GLU A 17 6.71 -9.86 2.27
CA GLU A 17 6.44 -10.35 0.92
C GLU A 17 7.61 -10.02 0.00
N GLU A 18 7.81 -10.85 -1.02
CA GLU A 18 8.83 -10.60 -2.04
C GLU A 18 8.44 -9.41 -2.93
N TYR A 19 9.45 -8.73 -3.46
CA TYR A 19 9.27 -7.73 -4.51
C TYR A 19 9.19 -8.39 -5.88
N THR A 20 8.35 -7.85 -6.74
CA THR A 20 8.35 -8.10 -8.19
C THR A 20 8.95 -6.89 -8.89
N ILE A 21 10.04 -7.10 -9.64
CA ILE A 21 10.76 -6.02 -10.33
C ILE A 21 10.25 -5.88 -11.76
N ASP A 22 10.04 -4.63 -12.21
CA ASP A 22 9.53 -4.30 -13.55
C ASP A 22 8.27 -5.07 -13.96
N GLN A 23 7.39 -5.34 -12.99
CA GLN A 23 6.11 -5.98 -13.25
C GLN A 23 5.22 -5.06 -14.10
N PRO A 24 4.60 -5.55 -15.19
CA PRO A 24 3.66 -4.76 -15.96
C PRO A 24 2.49 -4.27 -15.10
N VAL A 25 2.16 -2.98 -15.22
CA VAL A 25 1.00 -2.37 -14.55
C VAL A 25 -0.29 -3.13 -14.88
N GLY A 26 -1.16 -3.27 -13.90
CA GLY A 26 -2.42 -4.01 -14.02
C GLY A 26 -2.26 -5.53 -14.00
N THR A 27 -1.05 -6.06 -13.80
CA THR A 27 -0.87 -7.47 -13.43
C THR A 27 -1.43 -7.69 -12.03
N PRO A 28 -2.28 -8.70 -11.80
CA PRO A 28 -2.77 -8.99 -10.46
C PRO A 28 -1.65 -9.25 -9.46
N SER A 29 -1.81 -8.77 -8.22
CA SER A 29 -0.84 -9.09 -7.15
C SER A 29 -0.88 -10.59 -6.83
N PRO A 30 0.20 -11.17 -6.27
CA PRO A 30 0.28 -12.62 -6.02
C PRO A 30 -0.91 -13.19 -5.24
N ASN A 31 -1.43 -12.42 -4.28
CA ASN A 31 -2.55 -12.82 -3.43
C ASN A 31 -3.87 -12.14 -3.82
N LYS A 32 -3.88 -11.29 -4.86
CA LYS A 32 -5.04 -10.48 -5.29
C LYS A 32 -5.58 -9.56 -4.19
N LEU A 33 -4.67 -9.08 -3.34
CA LEU A 33 -4.98 -8.19 -2.21
C LEU A 33 -4.29 -6.83 -2.37
N GLY A 34 -3.68 -6.54 -3.51
CA GLY A 34 -2.90 -5.34 -3.76
C GLY A 34 -1.53 -5.33 -3.06
N TYR A 35 -0.99 -4.13 -2.88
CA TYR A 35 0.42 -3.89 -2.53
C TYR A 35 0.51 -3.00 -1.29
N THR A 36 1.28 -3.45 -0.29
CA THR A 36 1.61 -2.64 0.89
C THR A 36 2.58 -1.52 0.51
N PHE A 37 2.48 -0.37 1.18
CA PHE A 37 3.42 0.73 0.96
C PHE A 37 4.82 0.42 1.52
N PRO A 38 5.87 1.05 0.97
CA PRO A 38 5.86 1.94 -0.20
C PRO A 38 5.86 1.17 -1.54
N ALA A 39 5.38 1.80 -2.62
CA ALA A 39 5.34 1.21 -3.97
C ALA A 39 6.05 2.10 -4.99
N LEU A 40 7.07 1.54 -5.66
CA LEU A 40 7.91 2.24 -6.64
C LEU A 40 7.44 1.92 -8.07
N PHE A 41 7.30 2.95 -8.89
CA PHE A 41 6.91 2.87 -10.29
C PHE A 41 7.98 3.48 -11.18
N HIS A 42 8.36 2.73 -12.21
CA HIS A 42 9.24 3.20 -13.29
C HIS A 42 8.39 3.65 -14.47
N ILE A 43 8.49 4.93 -14.85
CA ILE A 43 7.64 5.55 -15.87
C ILE A 43 8.35 5.56 -17.22
N GLY A 44 8.65 4.38 -17.75
CA GLY A 44 9.40 4.24 -19.02
C GLY A 44 10.70 5.07 -18.98
N SER A 45 10.91 5.94 -19.97
CA SER A 45 12.06 6.84 -20.01
C SER A 45 11.87 8.16 -19.25
N ASN A 46 10.74 8.35 -18.57
CA ASN A 46 10.33 9.64 -17.99
C ASN A 46 10.59 9.74 -16.47
N GLY A 47 11.26 8.76 -15.88
CA GLY A 47 11.68 8.78 -14.47
C GLY A 47 10.86 7.85 -13.57
N TRP A 48 10.66 8.28 -12.33
CA TRP A 48 10.23 7.44 -11.22
C TRP A 48 9.16 8.11 -10.36
N VAL A 49 8.28 7.29 -9.81
CA VAL A 49 7.25 7.69 -8.83
C VAL A 49 7.28 6.72 -7.65
N LEU A 50 7.38 7.23 -6.43
CA LEU A 50 7.21 6.46 -5.19
C LEU A 50 5.92 6.89 -4.50
N LEU A 51 4.99 5.95 -4.34
CA LEU A 51 3.76 6.13 -3.59
C LEU A 51 3.94 5.60 -2.17
N SER A 52 3.51 6.37 -1.18
CA SER A 52 3.49 5.93 0.22
C SER A 52 2.38 6.64 1.01
N GLU A 53 2.36 6.41 2.31
CA GLU A 53 1.60 7.21 3.25
C GLU A 53 2.41 7.57 4.49
N THR A 54 2.01 8.65 5.17
CA THR A 54 2.62 9.07 6.43
C THR A 54 1.59 9.74 7.35
N GLY A 55 1.92 9.88 8.63
CA GLY A 55 1.03 10.47 9.63
C GLY A 55 -0.14 9.56 10.02
N VAL A 56 -0.01 8.24 9.84
CA VAL A 56 -0.98 7.27 10.40
C VAL A 56 -0.87 7.32 11.93
N SER A 57 -2.01 7.46 12.61
CA SER A 57 -2.12 7.51 14.08
C SER A 57 -3.28 6.63 14.54
N SER A 58 -3.55 6.56 15.84
CA SER A 58 -4.70 5.80 16.37
C SER A 58 -6.07 6.27 15.87
N GLN A 59 -6.15 7.43 15.21
CA GLN A 59 -7.39 7.98 14.66
C GLN A 59 -7.70 7.49 13.23
N TYR A 60 -6.79 6.76 12.59
CA TYR A 60 -6.97 6.26 11.23
C TYR A 60 -6.27 4.91 11.02
N ALA A 61 -6.75 4.11 10.06
CA ALA A 61 -6.14 2.82 9.74
C ALA A 61 -4.90 2.99 8.84
N GLY A 62 -3.94 2.07 8.96
CA GLY A 62 -2.94 1.87 7.92
C GLY A 62 -3.63 1.39 6.64
N THR A 63 -3.21 1.93 5.50
CA THR A 63 -3.79 1.64 4.19
C THR A 63 -2.75 1.08 3.24
N ARG A 64 -3.22 0.59 2.09
CA ARG A 64 -2.37 0.02 1.06
C ARG A 64 -2.90 0.38 -0.32
N LEU A 65 -2.15 0.05 -1.37
CA LEU A 65 -2.69 0.08 -2.72
C LEU A 65 -3.55 -1.16 -2.96
N GLY A 66 -4.73 -0.97 -3.55
CA GLY A 66 -5.54 -2.06 -4.10
C GLY A 66 -4.91 -2.66 -5.35
N GLU A 67 -5.65 -3.56 -6.00
CA GLU A 67 -5.25 -4.08 -7.32
C GLU A 67 -5.20 -2.96 -8.36
N GLY A 68 -4.17 -2.98 -9.20
CA GLY A 68 -4.03 -2.03 -10.30
C GLY A 68 -4.93 -2.40 -11.47
N THR A 69 -5.51 -1.41 -12.15
CA THR A 69 -6.13 -1.61 -13.45
C THR A 69 -5.07 -1.62 -14.57
N LYS A 70 -5.44 -2.13 -15.74
CA LYS A 70 -4.57 -2.07 -16.94
C LYS A 70 -4.23 -0.64 -17.38
N ASP A 71 -5.07 0.32 -17.02
CA ASP A 71 -4.88 1.74 -17.31
C ASP A 71 -3.99 2.44 -16.25
N GLY A 72 -3.51 1.70 -15.25
CA GLY A 72 -2.63 2.21 -14.20
C GLY A 72 -3.33 2.93 -13.06
N LEU A 73 -4.63 2.69 -12.85
CA LEU A 73 -5.33 3.17 -11.67
C LEU A 73 -5.12 2.21 -10.49
N TYR A 74 -4.61 2.75 -9.38
CA TYR A 74 -4.56 2.08 -8.09
C TYR A 74 -5.39 2.86 -7.08
N THR A 75 -6.22 2.17 -6.30
CA THR A 75 -7.04 2.78 -5.24
C THR A 75 -6.39 2.60 -3.87
N ILE A 76 -6.76 3.45 -2.92
CA ILE A 76 -6.42 3.23 -1.50
C ILE A 76 -7.38 2.16 -0.94
N ALA A 77 -6.82 1.08 -0.42
CA ALA A 77 -7.54 0.01 0.24
C ALA A 77 -7.30 0.04 1.76
N PHE A 78 -8.38 -0.13 2.53
CA PHE A 78 -8.34 -0.39 3.96
C PHE A 78 -7.88 -1.83 4.25
N PRO A 79 -7.54 -2.17 5.51
CA PRO A 79 -7.23 -3.55 5.92
C PRO A 79 -8.33 -4.55 5.52
N GLU A 80 -7.98 -5.84 5.41
CA GLU A 80 -8.97 -6.88 5.16
C GLU A 80 -9.73 -7.25 6.46
N GLU A 81 -11.02 -7.59 6.36
CA GLU A 81 -11.85 -7.99 7.52
C GLU A 81 -11.29 -9.18 8.30
N GLY A 82 -10.50 -10.06 7.67
CA GLY A 82 -9.88 -11.20 8.34
C GLY A 82 -8.64 -10.87 9.17
N GLU A 83 -8.08 -9.67 9.04
CA GLU A 83 -6.92 -9.24 9.83
C GLU A 83 -7.26 -9.20 11.34
N ASN A 84 -6.24 -9.27 12.20
CA ASN A 84 -6.42 -9.36 13.65
C ASN A 84 -7.36 -10.51 14.10
N GLY A 85 -7.41 -11.61 13.33
CA GLY A 85 -8.32 -12.73 13.61
C GLY A 85 -9.80 -12.38 13.47
N GLY A 86 -10.14 -11.36 12.68
CA GLY A 86 -11.51 -10.87 12.51
C GLY A 86 -12.01 -9.98 13.64
N ALA A 87 -11.13 -9.54 14.55
CA ALA A 87 -11.50 -8.69 15.67
C ALA A 87 -11.36 -7.20 15.31
N GLY A 88 -12.48 -6.48 15.41
CA GLY A 88 -12.60 -5.05 15.09
C GLY A 88 -13.07 -4.81 13.65
N ASP A 89 -13.56 -3.61 13.39
CA ASP A 89 -14.00 -3.23 12.04
C ASP A 89 -12.78 -2.96 11.14
N ALA A 90 -12.85 -3.38 9.88
CA ALA A 90 -11.85 -3.09 8.85
C ALA A 90 -11.94 -1.66 8.28
N THR A 91 -12.74 -0.80 8.91
CA THR A 91 -12.95 0.60 8.51
C THR A 91 -12.73 1.52 9.69
N ILE A 92 -12.75 2.83 9.45
CA ILE A 92 -12.55 3.84 10.49
C ILE A 92 -13.89 4.47 10.88
N ALA A 93 -14.11 4.60 12.18
CA ALA A 93 -15.17 5.42 12.76
C ALA A 93 -14.52 6.37 13.77
N THR A 94 -14.71 7.68 13.58
CA THR A 94 -14.09 8.69 14.44
C THR A 94 -14.98 9.93 14.57
N GLY A 95 -14.70 10.75 15.59
CA GLY A 95 -15.31 12.06 15.77
C GLY A 95 -14.76 13.08 14.78
N ILE A 96 -15.55 14.12 14.49
CA ILE A 96 -15.12 15.25 13.67
C ILE A 96 -14.53 16.38 14.54
N PRO A 97 -13.53 17.13 14.04
CA PRO A 97 -12.91 17.01 12.71
C PRO A 97 -11.97 15.80 12.60
N LEU A 98 -12.03 15.10 11.45
CA LEU A 98 -11.13 13.99 11.13
C LEU A 98 -10.02 14.47 10.19
N LEU A 99 -8.79 14.02 10.44
CA LEU A 99 -7.68 14.10 9.50
C LEU A 99 -7.23 12.67 9.13
N THR A 100 -7.29 12.33 7.84
CA THR A 100 -6.76 11.06 7.34
C THR A 100 -5.22 11.09 7.34
N SER A 101 -4.58 9.93 7.12
CA SER A 101 -3.15 9.92 6.81
C SER A 101 -2.86 10.67 5.49
N TRP A 102 -1.66 11.23 5.38
CA TRP A 102 -1.18 11.87 4.15
C TRP A 102 -0.80 10.80 3.15
N LYS A 103 -1.28 10.93 1.90
CA LYS A 103 -0.84 10.11 0.77
C LYS A 103 0.26 10.86 0.05
N THR A 104 1.45 10.26 -0.03
CA THR A 104 2.64 10.91 -0.57
C THR A 104 2.96 10.40 -1.97
N ILE A 105 3.38 11.32 -2.82
CA ILE A 105 3.83 11.03 -4.19
C ILE A 105 5.19 11.70 -4.34
N THR A 106 6.26 10.92 -4.30
CA THR A 106 7.60 11.42 -4.64
C THR A 106 7.84 11.18 -6.11
N VAL A 107 8.18 12.23 -6.86
CA VAL A 107 8.39 12.17 -8.32
C VAL A 107 9.78 12.67 -8.64
N GLY A 108 10.47 11.99 -9.56
CA GLY A 108 11.78 12.44 -10.04
C GLY A 108 12.11 11.90 -11.42
N GLU A 109 12.78 12.71 -12.25
CA GLU A 109 13.33 12.26 -13.54
C GLU A 109 14.45 11.21 -13.36
N THR A 110 15.07 11.17 -12.18
CA THR A 110 16.09 10.19 -11.78
C THR A 110 15.70 9.55 -10.44
N LEU A 111 16.47 8.56 -9.98
CA LEU A 111 16.27 7.95 -8.67
C LEU A 111 16.67 8.86 -7.49
N LYS A 112 17.40 9.96 -7.73
CA LYS A 112 17.93 10.81 -6.65
C LYS A 112 16.82 11.35 -5.73
N PRO A 113 15.72 11.96 -6.23
CA PRO A 113 14.64 12.43 -5.37
C PRO A 113 13.93 11.30 -4.61
N ILE A 114 13.85 10.09 -5.19
CA ILE A 114 13.26 8.92 -4.54
C ILE A 114 14.07 8.52 -3.30
N VAL A 115 15.39 8.56 -3.40
CA VAL A 115 16.31 8.21 -2.30
C VAL A 115 16.40 9.32 -1.25
N GLU A 116 16.33 10.59 -1.67
CA GLU A 116 16.56 11.76 -0.80
C GLU A 116 15.27 12.38 -0.24
N THR A 117 14.10 11.83 -0.56
CA THR A 117 12.82 12.34 -0.05
C THR A 117 12.75 12.22 1.48
N THR A 118 12.15 13.22 2.13
CA THR A 118 12.02 13.34 3.59
C THR A 118 10.57 13.49 4.01
#